data_AF-A0A662VG75-F1
#
_entry.id   AF-A0A662VG75-F1
#
_cell.length_a   1.000
_cell.length_b   1.000
_cell.length_c   1.000
_cell.angle_alpha   90.00
_cell.angle_beta   90.00
_cell.angle_gamma   90.00
#
_symmetry.space_group_name_H-M   'P 1'
#
loop_
_entity.id
_entity.type
_entity.pdbx_description
1 polymer ?
#
loop_
_entity_poly.entity_id
_entity_poly.type
_entity_poly.pdbx_seq_one_letter_code
_entity_poly.pdbx_strand_id
1 'polypeptide(L)' 'MKIILIAGMPGSGKSIVAKAARDLGLKVYNMGDVVREYTKKFYGVITPETMRETSRKLREVYGKNIVAVKTLE' A
#
# COMPACT_ATOMS: atom_id res chain seq x y z
N MET A 1 15.98 12.45 8.02
CA MET A 1 15.78 11.03 7.66
C MET A 1 15.55 10.94 6.16
N LYS A 2 16.13 9.95 5.46
CA LYS A 2 15.90 9.75 4.01
C LYS A 2 14.79 8.72 3.82
N ILE A 3 13.89 8.96 2.86
CA ILE A 3 12.80 8.04 2.47
C ILE A 3 12.96 7.73 0.99
N ILE A 4 12.86 6.45 0.62
CA ILE A 4 12.90 6.00 -0.77
C ILE A 4 11.49 5.51 -1.14
N LEU A 5 10.91 6.11 -2.18
CA LEU A 5 9.59 5.74 -2.69
C LEU A 5 9.75 4.83 -3.91
N ILE A 6 9.15 3.65 -3.85
CA ILE A 6 9.14 2.69 -4.95
C ILE A 6 7.74 2.69 -5.57
N ALA A 7 7.65 3.08 -6.84
CA ALA A 7 6.41 3.12 -7.61
C ALA A 7 6.53 2.32 -8.91
N GLY A 8 5.41 1.82 -9.44
CA GLY A 8 5.36 1.13 -10.72
C GLY A 8 4.05 0.36 -10.94
N MET A 9 3.70 0.12 -12.20
CA MET A 9 2.51 -0.62 -12.60
C MET A 9 2.55 -2.08 -12.11
N PRO A 10 1.40 -2.77 -11.92
CA PRO A 10 1.39 -4.21 -11.63
C PRO A 10 2.33 -4.99 -12.57
N GLY A 11 3.11 -5.93 -12.03
CA GLY A 11 4.11 -6.67 -12.79
C GLY A 11 5.46 -5.98 -13.04
N SER A 12 5.62 -4.68 -12.72
CA SER A 12 6.86 -3.91 -13.01
C SER A 12 8.10 -4.27 -12.16
N GLY A 13 8.08 -5.36 -11.39
CA GLY A 13 9.23 -5.77 -10.57
C GLY A 13 9.48 -4.96 -9.28
N LYS A 14 8.62 -3.98 -8.92
CA LYS A 14 8.76 -3.18 -7.68
C LYS A 14 8.90 -4.02 -6.39
N SER A 15 8.26 -5.18 -6.31
CA SER A 15 8.40 -6.09 -5.18
C SER A 15 9.80 -6.72 -5.05
N ILE A 16 10.54 -6.84 -6.16
CA ILE A 16 11.93 -7.32 -6.18
C ILE A 16 12.83 -6.28 -5.48
N VAL A 17 12.68 -5.00 -5.83
CA VAL A 17 13.42 -3.91 -5.19
C VAL A 17 13.09 -3.82 -3.70
N ALA A 18 11.80 -3.92 -3.35
CA ALA A 18 11.36 -3.93 -1.95
C ALA A 18 11.94 -5.12 -1.17
N LYS A 19 12.07 -6.30 -1.79
CA LYS A 19 12.71 -7.47 -1.18
C LYS A 19 14.21 -7.23 -0.96
N ALA A 20 14.93 -6.77 -1.98
CA ALA A 20 16.35 -6.47 -1.86
C ALA A 20 16.63 -5.45 -0.74
N ALA A 21 15.80 -4.42 -0.60
CA ALA A 21 15.91 -3.45 0.50
C ALA A 21 15.73 -4.11 1.88
N ARG A 22 14.78 -5.04 2.03
CA ARG A 22 14.62 -5.81 3.28
C ARG A 22 15.83 -6.69 3.56
N ASP A 23 16.36 -7.36 2.54
CA ASP A 23 17.52 -8.25 2.67
C ASP A 23 18.78 -7.46 3.08
N LEU A 24 18.86 -6.18 2.74
CA LEU A 24 19.89 -5.23 3.20
C LEU A 24 19.63 -4.65 4.61
N GLY A 25 18.61 -5.12 5.32
CA GLY A 25 18.26 -4.65 6.67
C GLY A 25 17.52 -3.32 6.71
N LEU A 26 17.06 -2.79 5.56
CA LEU A 26 16.28 -1.55 5.54
C LEU A 26 14.83 -1.83 5.96
N LYS A 27 14.25 -0.90 6.72
CA LYS A 27 12.83 -0.94 7.05
C LYS A 27 12.00 -0.65 5.79
N VAL A 28 11.14 -1.58 5.41
CA VAL A 28 10.31 -1.48 4.20
C VAL A 28 8.84 -1.56 4.59
N TYR A 29 8.09 -0.54 4.18
CA TYR A 29 6.64 -0.47 4.33
C TYR A 29 5.97 -0.62 2.96
N ASN A 30 4.78 -1.22 2.93
CA ASN A 30 4.02 -1.41 1.71
C ASN A 30 2.65 -0.75 1.84
N MET A 31 2.44 0.34 1.09
CA MET A 31 1.18 1.08 1.09
C MET A 31 -0.04 0.22 0.69
N GLY A 32 0.19 -0.86 -0.07
CA GLY A 32 -0.89 -1.78 -0.43
C GLY A 32 -1.46 -2.54 0.77
N ASP A 33 -0.69 -2.72 1.85
CA ASP A 33 -1.12 -3.48 3.02
C ASP A 33 -2.19 -2.73 3.81
N VAL A 34 -2.05 -1.41 3.93
CA VAL A 34 -3.11 -0.52 4.45
C VAL A 34 -4.41 -0.75 3.69
N VAL A 35 -4.37 -0.69 2.35
CA VAL A 35 -5.57 -0.88 1.53
C VAL A 35 -6.16 -2.29 1.72
N ARG A 36 -5.33 -3.33 1.83
CA ARG A 36 -5.78 -4.70 2.10
C ARG A 36 -6.48 -4.82 3.45
N GLU A 37 -5.96 -4.18 4.49
CA GLU A 37 -6.55 -4.19 5.82
C GLU A 37 -7.93 -3.55 5.83
N TYR A 38 -8.07 -2.35 5.24
CA TYR A 38 -9.37 -1.69 5.09
C TYR A 38 -10.33 -2.49 4.20
N THR A 39 -9.84 -3.12 3.13
CA THR A 39 -10.66 -3.94 2.25
C THR A 39 -11.24 -5.12 3.02
N LYS A 40 -10.40 -5.82 3.81
CA LYS A 40 -10.85 -6.91 4.67
C LYS A 40 -11.86 -6.42 5.73
N LYS A 41 -11.66 -5.24 6.30
CA LYS A 41 -12.60 -4.63 7.26
C LYS A 41 -13.95 -4.26 6.63
N PHE A 42 -13.96 -3.76 5.39
CA PHE A 42 -15.19 -3.33 4.72
C PHE A 42 -15.98 -4.48 4.09
N TYR A 43 -15.30 -5.48 3.53
CA TYR A 43 -15.93 -6.49 2.69
C TYR A 43 -15.74 -7.93 3.20
N GLY A 44 -14.85 -8.18 4.16
CA GLY A 44 -14.52 -9.52 4.66
C GLY A 44 -13.70 -10.39 3.69
N VAL A 45 -13.75 -10.09 2.39
CA VAL A 45 -13.00 -10.75 1.31
C VAL A 45 -12.16 -9.73 0.54
N ILE A 46 -11.01 -10.18 0.02
CA ILE A 46 -10.12 -9.36 -0.80
C ILE A 46 -10.18 -9.84 -2.25
N THR A 47 -10.65 -8.96 -3.14
CA THR A 47 -10.66 -9.14 -4.60
C THR A 47 -10.08 -7.90 -5.27
N PRO A 48 -9.66 -7.96 -6.56
CA PRO A 48 -9.19 -6.78 -7.28
C PRO A 48 -10.20 -5.62 -7.29
N GLU A 49 -11.50 -5.92 -7.39
CA GLU A 49 -12.59 -4.95 -7.42
C GLU A 49 -12.74 -4.26 -6.06
N THR A 50 -12.84 -5.03 -4.98
CA THR A 50 -12.99 -4.51 -3.61
C THR A 50 -11.76 -3.73 -3.16
N MET A 51 -10.56 -4.13 -3.59
CA MET A 51 -9.32 -3.37 -3.37
C MET A 51 -9.35 -2.02 -4.09
N ARG A 52 -9.81 -1.97 -5.34
CA ARG A 52 -9.91 -0.74 -6.13
C ARG A 52 -10.93 0.21 -5.50
N GLU A 53 -12.08 -0.32 -5.12
CA GLU A 53 -13.15 0.44 -4.47
C GLU A 53 -12.71 1.00 -3.12
N THR A 54 -12.08 0.18 -2.27
CA THR A 54 -11.50 0.63 -0.99
C THR A 54 -10.50 1.76 -1.18
N SER A 55 -9.58 1.59 -2.15
CA SER A 55 -8.56 2.60 -2.47
C SER A 55 -9.20 3.94 -2.86
N ARG A 56 -10.29 3.92 -3.64
CA ARG A 56 -11.03 5.12 -4.01
C ARG A 56 -11.75 5.73 -2.81
N LYS A 57 -12.53 4.92 -2.08
CA LYS A 57 -13.33 5.34 -0.92
C LYS A 57 -12.50 5.98 0.18
N LEU A 58 -11.33 5.42 0.49
CA LEU A 58 -10.41 6.00 1.46
C LEU A 58 -10.00 7.43 1.07
N ARG A 59 -9.67 7.65 -0.21
CA ARG A 59 -9.26 8.98 -0.69
C ARG A 59 -10.40 9.98 -0.76
N GLU A 60 -11.62 9.51 -1.07
CA GLU A 60 -12.83 10.33 -1.07
C GLU A 60 -13.18 10.82 0.34
N VAL A 61 -13.09 9.94 1.35
CA VAL A 61 -13.51 10.24 2.72
C VAL A 61 -12.43 10.98 3.53
N TYR A 62 -11.17 10.55 3.41
CA TYR A 62 -10.09 11.00 4.29
C TYR A 62 -9.02 11.83 3.57
N GLY A 63 -9.16 12.05 2.26
CA GLY A 63 -8.22 12.81 1.45
C GLY A 63 -7.15 11.97 0.75
N LYS A 64 -6.50 12.58 -0.25
CA LYS A 64 -5.60 11.89 -1.20
C LYS A 64 -4.38 11.22 -0.56
N ASN A 65 -3.91 11.72 0.59
CA ASN A 65 -2.71 11.26 1.28
C ASN A 65 -2.96 10.18 2.35
N ILE A 66 -4.21 9.79 2.61
CA ILE A 66 -4.57 8.90 3.72
C ILE A 66 -3.75 7.60 3.79
N VAL A 67 -3.51 6.96 2.64
CA VAL A 67 -2.77 5.69 2.59
C VAL A 67 -1.32 5.90 3.07
N ALA A 68 -0.70 7.03 2.73
CA ALA A 68 0.67 7.32 3.15
C ALA A 68 0.74 7.60 4.66
N VAL A 69 -0.21 8.38 5.19
CA VAL A 69 -0.32 8.65 6.63
C VAL A 69 -0.47 7.33 7.40
N LYS A 70 -1.42 6.49 7.00
CA LYS A 70 -1.68 5.18 7.62
C LYS A 70 -0.56 4.15 7.46
N THR A 71 0.37 4.35 6.52
CA THR A 71 1.51 3.43 6.33
C THR A 71 2.61 3.64 7.36
N LEU A 72 2.68 4.83 7.97
CA LEU A 72 3.70 5.20 8.94
C LEU A 72 3.17 5.31 10.38
N GLU A 73 1.85 5.16 10.56
CA GLU A 73 1.23 4.88 11.86
C GLU A 73 1.55 3.45 12.31
#